data_AF-A0A961GKU8-F1
#
_entry.id   AF-A0A961GKU8-F1
#
_cell.length_a   1.000
_cell.length_b   1.000
_cell.length_c   1.000
_cell.angle_alpha   90.00
_cell.angle_beta   90.00
_cell.angle_gamma   90.00
#
_symmetry.space_group_name_H-M   'P 1'
#
loop_
_entity.id
_entity.type
_entity.pdbx_description
1 polymer ?
#
loop_
_entity_poly.entity_id
_entity_poly.type
_entity_poly.pdbx_seq_one_letter_code
_entity_poly.pdbx_strand_id
1 'polypeptide(L)'
;GADGYLRKATQVRDATRAFQAAIAGIDGLAVTGTPDMSVFEFGPAPGSGVDIGAVGDGMDDRGWNLDRQQGGLHLMVSPYHLTVTDRFAVDLADAVAAGGTSRGKAAGYGGIAGMDD
;
A
#
# COMPACT_ATOMS: atom_id res chain seq x y z
N GLY A 1 -17.66 -24.07 -5.02
CA GLY A 1 -18.72 -23.69 -5.97
C GLY A 1 -18.77 -22.19 -6.14
N ALA A 2 -19.63 -21.68 -7.04
CA ALA A 2 -19.70 -20.26 -7.41
C ALA A 2 -19.87 -19.30 -6.23
N ASP A 3 -20.71 -19.63 -5.25
CA ASP A 3 -20.95 -18.78 -4.06
C ASP A 3 -19.69 -18.55 -3.21
N GLY A 4 -18.79 -19.53 -3.17
CA GLY A 4 -17.51 -19.40 -2.48
C GLY A 4 -16.58 -18.40 -3.18
N TYR A 5 -16.59 -18.36 -4.51
CA TYR A 5 -15.82 -17.39 -5.30
C TYR A 5 -16.40 -15.99 -5.16
N LEU A 6 -17.73 -15.82 -5.19
CA LEU A 6 -18.39 -14.53 -4.99
C LEU A 6 -18.09 -13.92 -3.62
N ARG A 7 -18.12 -14.73 -2.55
CA ARG A 7 -17.74 -14.27 -1.20
C ARG A 7 -16.30 -13.79 -1.13
N LYS A 8 -15.36 -14.57 -1.68
CA LYS A 8 -13.93 -14.18 -1.71
C LYS A 8 -13.70 -12.91 -2.53
N ALA A 9 -14.34 -12.78 -3.69
CA ALA A 9 -14.25 -11.58 -4.52
C ALA A 9 -14.77 -10.33 -3.79
N THR A 10 -15.86 -10.47 -3.03
CA THR A 10 -16.42 -9.40 -2.19
C THR A 10 -15.41 -8.97 -1.11
N GLN A 11 -14.81 -9.93 -0.40
CA GLN A 11 -13.80 -9.64 0.62
C GLN A 11 -12.56 -8.94 0.05
N VAL A 12 -12.06 -9.38 -1.11
CA VAL A 12 -10.95 -8.69 -1.80
C VAL A 12 -11.32 -7.26 -2.14
N ARG A 13 -12.50 -7.05 -2.74
CA ARG A 13 -12.96 -5.71 -3.12
C ARG A 13 -13.07 -4.78 -1.92
N ASP A 14 -13.66 -5.28 -0.84
CA ASP A 14 -13.86 -4.48 0.38
C ASP A 14 -12.51 -4.17 1.05
N ALA A 15 -11.57 -5.12 1.04
CA ALA A 15 -10.19 -4.89 1.46
C ALA A 15 -9.52 -3.80 0.61
N THR A 16 -9.55 -3.91 -0.72
CA THR A 16 -8.95 -2.91 -1.62
C THR A 16 -9.49 -1.51 -1.32
N ARG A 17 -10.81 -1.37 -1.19
CA ARG A 17 -11.44 -0.08 -0.90
C ARG A 17 -11.01 0.50 0.45
N ALA A 18 -10.85 -0.35 1.47
CA ALA A 18 -10.38 0.09 2.78
C ALA A 18 -8.94 0.64 2.71
N PHE A 19 -8.04 -0.06 2.02
CA PHE A 19 -6.68 0.44 1.81
C PHE A 19 -6.64 1.74 0.98
N GLN A 20 -7.42 1.81 -0.10
CA GLN A 20 -7.51 3.03 -0.91
C GLN A 20 -8.00 4.22 -0.10
N ALA A 21 -9.04 4.02 0.72
CA ALA A 21 -9.58 5.07 1.58
C ALA A 21 -8.56 5.51 2.65
N ALA A 22 -7.85 4.56 3.26
CA ALA A 22 -6.80 4.86 4.22
C ALA A 22 -5.66 5.69 3.61
N ILE A 23 -5.19 5.32 2.41
CA ILE A 23 -4.10 6.02 1.71
C ILE A 23 -4.56 7.40 1.24
N ALA A 24 -5.78 7.51 0.71
CA ALA A 24 -6.34 8.79 0.26
C ALA A 24 -6.56 9.78 1.41
N GLY A 25 -6.61 9.31 2.67
CA GLY A 25 -6.66 10.13 3.86
C GLY A 25 -5.30 10.67 4.33
N ILE A 26 -4.20 10.28 3.69
CA ILE A 26 -2.84 10.72 4.07
C ILE A 26 -2.41 11.87 3.16
N ASP A 27 -2.21 13.04 3.77
CA ASP A 27 -1.71 14.23 3.08
C ASP A 27 -0.38 13.94 2.37
N GLY A 28 -0.31 14.32 1.09
CA GLY A 28 0.88 14.14 0.26
C GLY A 28 0.94 12.83 -0.52
N LEU A 29 -0.04 11.93 -0.36
CA LEU A 29 -0.18 10.72 -1.19
C LEU A 29 -1.40 10.78 -2.10
N ALA A 30 -1.34 10.03 -3.20
CA ALA A 30 -2.47 9.82 -4.11
C ALA A 30 -2.44 8.39 -4.65
N VAL A 31 -3.61 7.76 -4.74
CA VAL A 31 -3.76 6.46 -5.41
C VAL A 31 -3.74 6.68 -6.93
N THR A 32 -2.88 5.95 -7.63
CA THR A 32 -2.72 6.06 -9.08
C THR A 32 -3.75 5.16 -9.76
N GLY A 33 -4.85 5.77 -10.22
CA GLY A 33 -5.97 5.05 -10.84
C GLY A 33 -6.88 4.36 -9.81
N THR A 34 -8.02 3.84 -10.28
CA THR A 34 -8.97 3.10 -9.44
C THR A 34 -9.09 1.68 -10.02
N PRO A 35 -8.34 0.68 -9.53
CA PRO A 35 -8.58 -0.69 -9.97
C PRO A 35 -9.92 -1.20 -9.46
N ASP A 36 -10.52 -2.09 -10.24
CA ASP A 36 -11.73 -2.79 -9.84
C ASP A 36 -11.47 -3.88 -8.78
N MET A 37 -10.20 -4.29 -8.56
CA MET A 37 -9.83 -5.52 -7.84
C MET A 37 -8.59 -5.39 -6.95
N SER A 38 -7.73 -6.41 -6.89
CA SER A 38 -6.74 -6.62 -5.81
C SER A 38 -5.44 -5.84 -5.94
N VAL A 39 -5.18 -5.09 -7.01
CA VAL A 39 -3.86 -4.48 -7.23
C VAL A 39 -4.00 -3.01 -7.61
N PHE A 40 -3.37 -2.12 -6.84
CA PHE A 40 -3.23 -0.70 -7.17
C PHE A 40 -1.83 -0.18 -6.86
N GLU A 41 -1.54 0.96 -7.47
CA GLU A 41 -0.41 1.83 -7.14
C GLU A 41 -0.88 3.01 -6.31
N PHE A 42 0.01 3.51 -5.45
CA PHE A 42 -0.09 4.85 -4.91
C PHE A 42 1.30 5.51 -4.92
N GLY A 43 1.29 6.83 -4.99
CA GLY A 43 2.50 7.63 -5.11
C GLY A 43 2.34 9.01 -4.47
N PRO A 44 3.32 9.90 -4.69
CA PRO A 44 3.24 11.25 -4.17
C PRO A 44 2.11 12.01 -4.88
N ALA A 45 1.29 12.72 -4.11
CA ALA A 45 0.32 13.64 -4.67
C ALA A 45 1.04 14.75 -5.47
N PRO A 46 0.45 15.27 -6.56
CA PRO A 46 1.05 16.34 -7.35
C PRO A 46 1.44 17.54 -6.47
N GLY A 47 2.71 17.94 -6.52
CA GLY A 47 3.23 19.09 -5.76
C GLY A 47 3.47 18.85 -4.26
N SER A 48 3.30 17.62 -3.75
CA SER A 48 3.51 17.29 -2.34
C SER A 48 4.96 17.38 -1.86
N GLY A 49 5.92 17.21 -2.78
CA GLY A 49 7.35 17.12 -2.44
C GLY A 49 7.74 15.81 -1.71
N VAL A 50 6.82 14.86 -1.59
CA VAL A 50 7.07 13.55 -0.97
C VAL A 50 8.03 12.73 -1.85
N ASP A 51 9.12 12.26 -1.26
CA ASP A 51 9.97 11.21 -1.86
C ASP A 51 9.36 9.83 -1.56
N ILE A 52 8.63 9.28 -2.53
CA ILE A 52 7.96 7.98 -2.38
C ILE A 52 8.94 6.82 -2.15
N GLY A 53 10.20 6.97 -2.57
CA GLY A 53 11.24 5.99 -2.29
C GLY A 53 11.63 5.96 -0.82
N ALA A 54 11.70 7.13 -0.18
CA ALA A 54 11.94 7.27 1.26
C ALA A 54 10.76 6.73 2.09
N VAL A 55 9.53 6.97 1.64
CA VAL A 55 8.33 6.36 2.25
C VAL A 55 8.40 4.84 2.17
N GLY A 56 8.72 4.29 0.99
CA GLY A 56 8.92 2.85 0.82
C GLY A 56 10.01 2.29 1.73
N ASP A 57 11.07 3.06 1.99
CA ASP A 57 12.14 2.67 2.92
C ASP A 57 11.66 2.60 4.37
N GLY A 58 10.88 3.60 4.81
CA GLY A 58 10.29 3.57 6.14
C GLY A 58 9.29 2.43 6.33
N MET A 59 8.55 2.06 5.26
CA MET A 59 7.66 0.91 5.27
C MET A 59 8.43 -0.42 5.29
N ASP A 60 9.55 -0.51 4.57
CA ASP A 60 10.45 -1.67 4.61
C ASP A 60 11.01 -1.90 6.03
N ASP A 61 11.42 -0.82 6.72
CA ASP A 61 11.94 -0.89 8.10
C ASP A 61 10.87 -1.38 9.11
N ARG A 62 9.58 -1.32 8.73
CA ARG A 62 8.42 -1.81 9.50
C ARG A 62 7.93 -3.19 9.02
N GLY A 63 8.62 -3.79 8.04
CA GLY A 63 8.34 -5.15 7.55
C GLY A 63 7.35 -5.23 6.38
N TRP A 64 6.82 -4.12 5.88
CA TRP A 64 5.76 -4.14 4.85
C TRP A 64 6.24 -4.59 3.47
N ASN A 65 7.50 -4.31 3.11
CA ASN A 65 8.14 -4.78 1.88
C ASN A 65 7.26 -4.60 0.62
N LEU A 66 6.86 -3.35 0.34
CA LEU A 66 5.97 -3.05 -0.79
C LEU A 66 6.68 -3.19 -2.14
N ASP A 67 5.93 -3.60 -3.16
CA ASP A 67 6.39 -3.59 -4.56
C ASP A 67 6.75 -2.16 -4.98
N ARG A 68 7.94 -1.96 -5.55
CA ARG A 68 8.36 -0.64 -6.05
C ARG A 68 8.20 -0.58 -7.56
N GLN A 69 7.41 0.38 -8.04
CA GLN A 69 7.21 0.68 -9.45
C GLN A 69 7.76 2.07 -9.80
N GLN A 70 7.84 2.37 -11.10
CA GLN A 70 8.30 3.68 -11.60
C GLN A 70 7.32 4.78 -11.18
N GLY A 71 7.60 5.45 -10.06
CA GLY A 71 6.80 6.57 -9.56
C GLY A 71 5.86 6.25 -8.40
N GLY A 72 5.86 5.02 -7.89
CA GLY A 72 4.94 4.62 -6.81
C GLY A 72 5.24 3.27 -6.16
N LEU A 73 4.40 2.95 -5.18
CA LEU A 73 4.39 1.69 -4.43
C LEU A 73 3.12 0.91 -4.79
N HIS A 74 3.26 -0.39 -4.97
CA HIS A 74 2.19 -1.31 -5.34
C HIS A 74 1.76 -2.17 -4.16
N LEU A 75 0.45 -2.42 -4.08
CA LEU A 75 -0.16 -3.33 -3.12
C LEU A 75 -0.92 -4.43 -3.85
N MET A 76 -0.63 -5.68 -3.50
CA MET A 76 -1.44 -6.84 -3.86
C MET A 76 -2.31 -7.25 -2.68
N VAL A 77 -3.59 -6.94 -2.75
CA VAL A 77 -4.58 -7.14 -1.70
C VAL A 77 -5.16 -8.55 -1.77
N SER A 78 -5.08 -9.27 -0.64
CA SER A 78 -5.78 -10.51 -0.39
C SER A 78 -6.92 -10.29 0.61
N PRO A 79 -7.91 -11.21 0.72
CA PRO A 79 -8.97 -11.10 1.72
C PRO A 79 -8.47 -10.93 3.16
N TYR A 80 -7.28 -11.47 3.47
CA TYR A 80 -6.72 -11.41 4.82
C TYR A 80 -6.22 -10.01 5.19
N HIS A 81 -5.88 -9.16 4.22
CA HIS A 81 -5.28 -7.86 4.53
C HIS A 81 -6.25 -6.86 5.18
N LEU A 82 -7.55 -7.14 5.19
CA LEU A 82 -8.52 -6.36 5.98
C LEU A 82 -8.14 -6.26 7.46
N THR A 83 -7.49 -7.28 8.02
CA THR A 83 -7.11 -7.30 9.44
C THR A 83 -5.93 -6.39 9.75
N VAL A 84 -5.21 -5.91 8.74
CA VAL A 84 -3.99 -5.11 8.91
C VAL A 84 -4.10 -3.70 8.32
N THR A 85 -5.24 -3.34 7.73
CA THR A 85 -5.44 -2.03 7.07
C THR A 85 -5.18 -0.85 8.01
N ASP A 86 -5.67 -0.92 9.25
CA ASP A 86 -5.49 0.17 10.22
C ASP A 86 -4.02 0.35 10.60
N ARG A 87 -3.31 -0.76 10.88
CA ARG A 87 -1.88 -0.73 11.19
C ARG A 87 -1.06 -0.21 10.00
N PHE A 88 -1.40 -0.68 8.79
CA PHE A 88 -0.78 -0.20 7.57
C PHE A 88 -0.92 1.31 7.41
N ALA A 89 -2.13 1.85 7.66
CA ALA A 89 -2.41 3.27 7.53
C ALA A 89 -1.57 4.12 8.50
N VAL A 90 -1.44 3.67 9.76
CA VAL A 90 -0.60 4.34 10.78
C VAL A 90 0.86 4.31 10.35
N ASP A 91 1.38 3.14 10.02
CA ASP A 91 2.79 2.97 9.63
C ASP A 91 3.14 3.79 8.37
N LEU A 92 2.22 3.87 7.42
CA LEU A 92 2.37 4.66 6.21
C LEU A 92 2.35 6.16 6.49
N ALA A 93 1.42 6.62 7.33
CA ALA A 93 1.36 8.03 7.73
C ALA A 93 2.63 8.45 8.47
N ASP A 94 3.16 7.59 9.36
CA ASP A 94 4.43 7.82 10.04
C ASP A 94 5.61 7.87 9.07
N ALA A 95 5.63 7.00 8.06
CA ALA A 95 6.68 7.01 7.03
C ALA A 95 6.64 8.28 6.17
N VAL A 96 5.44 8.78 5.81
CA VAL A 96 5.28 10.07 5.11
C VAL A 96 5.73 11.23 6.00
N ALA A 97 5.30 11.25 7.27
CA ALA A 97 5.62 12.32 8.21
C ALA A 97 7.12 12.39 8.55
N ALA A 98 7.81 11.24 8.60
CA ALA A 98 9.25 11.19 8.79
C ALA A 98 10.02 11.84 7.62
N GLY A 99 9.45 11.78 6.41
CA GLY A 99 10.06 12.33 5.20
C GLY A 99 11.43 11.74 4.89
N GLY A 100 12.30 12.54 4.28
CA GLY A 100 13.69 12.16 3.98
C GLY A 100 13.96 11.93 2.50
N THR A 101 15.04 11.20 2.22
CA THR A 101 15.50 10.90 0.86
C THR A 101 15.69 9.40 0.71
N SER A 102 15.25 8.87 -0.42
CA SER A 102 15.35 7.45 -0.76
C SER A 102 16.78 6.92 -0.59
N ARG A 103 16.90 5.73 -0.01
CA ARG A 103 18.15 4.94 0.09
C ARG A 103 18.51 4.25 -1.22
N GLY A 104 17.74 4.46 -2.29
CA GLY A 104 18.07 4.00 -3.64
C GLY A 104 17.70 2.55 -3.95
N LYS A 105 16.75 1.95 -3.21
CA LYS A 105 16.24 0.60 -3.52
C LYS A 105 15.51 0.61 -4.87
N ALA A 106 15.98 -0.22 -5.80
CA ALA A 106 15.45 -0.30 -7.16
C ALA A 106 14.02 -0.84 -7.23
N ALA A 107 13.33 -0.58 -8.34
CA ALA A 107 12.05 -1.20 -8.65
C ALA A 107 12.16 -2.73 -8.62
N GLY A 108 11.18 -3.39 -8.00
CA GLY A 108 11.21 -4.82 -7.75
C GLY A 108 9.98 -5.29 -6.98
N TYR A 109 9.73 -6.60 -7.00
CA TYR A 109 8.60 -7.21 -6.31
C TYR A 109 8.93 -7.46 -4.83
N GLY A 110 8.16 -6.87 -3.92
CA GLY A 110 8.12 -7.12 -2.49
C GLY A 110 6.81 -7.82 -2.09
N GLY A 111 6.93 -8.93 -1.38
CA GLY A 111 5.79 -9.59 -0.75
C GLY A 111 5.57 -9.03 0.65
N ILE A 112 4.32 -8.79 1.02
CA ILE A 112 3.93 -8.38 2.37
C ILE A 112 4.41 -9.48 3.32
N ALA A 113 5.49 -9.21 4.06
CA ALA A 113 6.09 -10.19 4.94
C ALA A 113 5.15 -10.43 6.13
N GLY A 114 4.93 -11.71 6.43
CA GLY A 114 3.93 -12.17 7.38
C GLY A 114 4.10 -11.60 8.79
N MET A 115 2.96 -11.47 9.46
CA MET A 115 2.89 -11.57 10.91
C MET A 115 3.47 -12.95 11.29
N ASP A 116 4.49 -12.98 12.15
CA ASP A 116 4.98 -14.21 12.76
C ASP A 116 3.83 -14.88 13.57
N ASP A 117 3.64 -16.18 13.31
CA ASP A 117 2.78 -17.20 13.97
C ASP A 117 1.34 -16.85 14.41
#